data_AF-X1G0L7-F1
#
_entry.id   AF-X1G0L7-F1
#
_cell.length_a   1.000
_cell.length_b   1.000
_cell.length_c   1.000
_cell.angle_alpha   90.00
_cell.angle_beta   90.00
_cell.angle_gamma   90.00
#
_symmetry.space_group_name_H-M   'P 1'
#
loop_
_entity.id
_entity.type
_entity.pdbx_description
1 polymer ?
#
loop_
_entity_poly.entity_id
_entity_poly.type
_entity_poly.pdbx_seq_one_letter_code
_entity_poly.pdbx_strand_id
1 'polypeptide(L)'
;MIGVEIDEKLCQILKEELADYDNLKIICEDIEQFCFQKRFTQSQSVKIVGNLPYQIASSFLLNLAQKEWIKFMVVMVQREVAEKLLARPGEKKRGTLTVLMNYYTIINRVINAPPQVFIPAPKVRSSLIRIDRKENRLAKMRIVL
;
A
#
# COMPACT_ATOMS: atom_id res chain seq x y z
N MET A 1 13.27 -8.87 -5.02
CA MET A 1 12.02 -8.11 -5.20
C MET A 1 10.94 -9.06 -5.71
N ILE A 2 9.69 -8.87 -5.29
CA ILE A 2 8.55 -9.62 -5.83
C ILE A 2 7.60 -8.62 -6.48
N GLY A 3 7.26 -8.85 -7.75
CA GLY A 3 6.15 -8.20 -8.44
C GLY A 3 4.93 -9.12 -8.44
N VAL A 4 3.75 -8.57 -8.21
CA VAL A 4 2.48 -9.31 -8.23
C VAL A 4 1.58 -8.66 -9.27
N GLU A 5 1.08 -9.44 -10.22
CA GLU A 5 0.20 -8.99 -11.29
C GLU A 5 -0.98 -9.96 -11.44
N ILE A 6 -2.19 -9.43 -11.61
CA ILE A 6 -3.41 -10.23 -11.76
C ILE A 6 -3.75 -10.50 -13.23
N ASP A 7 -3.40 -9.57 -14.14
CA ASP A 7 -3.62 -9.76 -15.57
C ASP A 7 -2.60 -10.76 -16.13
N GLU A 8 -3.08 -11.93 -16.54
CA GLU A 8 -2.24 -13.02 -17.03
C GLU A 8 -1.40 -12.64 -18.25
N LYS A 9 -1.95 -11.83 -19.17
CA LYS A 9 -1.23 -11.40 -20.38
C LYS A 9 -0.12 -10.43 -20.02
N LEU A 10 -0.42 -9.45 -19.17
CA LEU A 10 0.60 -8.52 -18.68
C LEU A 10 1.66 -9.24 -17.86
N CYS A 11 1.26 -10.23 -17.05
CA CYS A 11 2.19 -11.03 -16.27
C CYS A 11 3.20 -11.77 -17.15
N GLN A 12 2.74 -12.34 -18.28
CA GLN A 12 3.63 -13.02 -19.22
C GLN A 12 4.61 -12.04 -19.87
N ILE A 13 4.12 -10.88 -20.32
CA ILE A 13 4.98 -9.81 -20.86
C ILE A 13 6.02 -9.39 -19.82
N LEU A 14 5.63 -9.17 -18.56
CA LEU A 14 6.55 -8.78 -17.49
C LEU A 14 7.61 -9.84 -17.21
N LYS A 15 7.28 -11.14 -17.29
CA LYS A 15 8.25 -12.21 -17.11
C LYS A 15 9.29 -12.26 -18.23
N GLU A 16 8.87 -11.98 -19.46
CA GLU A 16 9.75 -11.94 -20.63
C GLU A 16 10.63 -10.69 -20.62
N GLU A 17 10.02 -9.51 -20.52
CA GLU A 17 10.71 -8.21 -20.57
C GLU A 17 11.66 -7.98 -19.38
N LEU A 18 11.40 -8.64 -18.25
CA LEU A 18 12.20 -8.48 -17.03
C LEU A 18 13.00 -9.74 -16.67
N ALA A 19 13.17 -10.67 -17.62
CA ALA A 19 13.88 -11.92 -17.42
C ALA A 19 15.35 -11.73 -16.99
N ASP A 20 15.99 -10.65 -17.46
CA ASP A 20 17.40 -10.34 -17.18
C ASP A 20 17.66 -9.86 -15.73
N TYR A 21 16.61 -9.65 -14.93
CA TYR A 21 16.73 -9.18 -13.55
C TYR A 21 16.67 -10.35 -12.56
N ASP A 22 17.82 -10.90 -12.19
CA ASP A 22 17.94 -12.01 -11.21
C ASP A 22 17.33 -11.69 -9.83
N ASN A 23 17.22 -10.41 -9.49
CA ASN A 23 16.71 -9.94 -8.22
C ASN A 23 15.19 -9.67 -8.25
N LEU A 24 14.47 -10.00 -9.33
CA LEU A 24 13.04 -9.79 -9.49
C LEU A 24 12.31 -11.09 -9.80
N LYS A 25 11.25 -11.37 -9.04
CA LYS A 25 10.34 -12.48 -9.30
C LYS A 25 8.93 -11.96 -9.56
N ILE A 26 8.38 -12.26 -10.73
CA ILE A 26 6.99 -11.95 -11.07
C ILE A 26 6.07 -13.12 -10.67
N ILE A 27 5.01 -12.82 -9.92
CA ILE A 27 3.98 -13.77 -9.48
C ILE A 27 2.65 -13.34 -10.09
N CYS A 28 2.02 -14.23 -10.86
CA CYS A 28 0.69 -13.99 -11.44
C CYS A 28 -0.38 -14.42 -10.42
N GLU A 29 -0.86 -13.49 -9.59
CA GLU A 29 -1.83 -13.77 -8.52
C GLU A 29 -2.59 -12.49 -8.18
N ASP A 30 -3.81 -12.64 -7.66
CA ASP A 30 -4.53 -11.53 -7.04
C ASP A 30 -3.82 -11.12 -5.74
N ILE A 31 -3.46 -9.84 -5.62
CA ILE A 31 -2.79 -9.30 -4.44
C ILE A 31 -3.65 -9.41 -3.16
N GLU A 32 -4.97 -9.45 -3.27
CA GLU A 32 -5.86 -9.67 -2.13
C GLU A 32 -5.81 -11.13 -1.63
N GLN A 33 -5.48 -12.08 -2.51
CA GLN A 33 -5.28 -13.49 -2.16
C GLN A 33 -3.81 -13.83 -1.84
N PHE A 34 -2.89 -12.91 -2.15
CA PHE A 34 -1.46 -13.13 -1.99
C PHE A 34 -1.08 -13.43 -0.54
N CYS A 35 -0.61 -14.65 -0.30
CA CYS A 35 -0.24 -15.11 1.04
C CYS A 35 1.16 -14.63 1.45
N PHE A 36 1.26 -13.42 2.00
CA PHE A 36 2.53 -12.82 2.43
C PHE A 36 3.36 -13.72 3.36
N GLN A 37 2.74 -14.42 4.30
CA GLN A 37 3.42 -15.28 5.28
C GLN A 37 4.15 -16.48 4.64
N LYS A 38 3.68 -16.95 3.48
CA LYS A 38 4.35 -18.02 2.72
C LYS A 38 5.58 -17.53 1.95
N ARG A 39 5.78 -16.21 1.83
CA ARG A 39 6.84 -15.62 1.00
C ARG A 39 7.81 -14.76 1.79
N PHE A 40 7.36 -14.19 2.91
CA PHE A 40 8.17 -13.36 3.78
C PHE A 40 8.11 -13.90 5.21
N THR A 41 9.27 -13.96 5.86
CA THR A 41 9.36 -14.27 7.29
C THR A 41 9.10 -13.02 8.11
N GLN A 42 8.54 -13.14 9.32
CA GLN A 42 8.30 -11.98 10.18
C GLN A 42 9.58 -11.22 10.60
N SER A 43 10.74 -11.88 10.48
CA SER A 43 12.06 -11.26 10.66
C SER A 43 12.46 -10.31 9.53
N GLN A 44 11.75 -10.32 8.39
CA GLN A 44 12.04 -9.44 7.27
C GLN A 44 11.29 -8.11 7.39
N SER A 45 12.01 -7.03 7.12
CA SER A 45 11.46 -5.68 7.06
C SER A 45 10.99 -5.39 5.64
N VAL A 46 9.71 -5.66 5.36
CA VAL A 46 9.15 -5.57 4.00
C VAL A 46 8.80 -4.13 3.67
N LYS A 47 9.11 -3.72 2.43
CA LYS A 47 8.74 -2.44 1.84
C LYS A 47 7.78 -2.71 0.70
N ILE A 48 6.67 -1.99 0.63
CA ILE A 48 5.69 -2.15 -0.44
C ILE A 48 5.69 -0.90 -1.30
N VAL A 49 5.78 -1.09 -2.61
CA VAL A 49 5.64 -0.03 -3.60
C VAL A 49 4.65 -0.50 -4.65
N GLY A 50 3.70 0.34 -5.03
CA GLY A 50 2.73 -0.06 -6.06
C GLY A 50 1.71 1.01 -6.40
N ASN A 51 1.15 0.87 -7.60
CA ASN A 51 -0.03 1.61 -8.02
C ASN A 51 -1.26 0.74 -7.77
N LEU A 52 -2.02 1.03 -6.71
CA LEU A 52 -3.09 0.15 -6.27
C LEU A 52 -4.35 0.33 -7.13
N PRO A 53 -5.06 -0.75 -7.50
CA PRO A 53 -6.39 -0.63 -8.08
C PRO A 53 -7.30 0.14 -7.12
N TYR A 54 -8.04 1.11 -7.66
CA TYR A 54 -8.76 2.08 -6.83
C TYR A 54 -9.87 1.47 -5.96
N GLN A 55 -10.43 0.34 -6.40
CA GLN A 55 -11.54 -0.33 -5.74
C GLN A 55 -11.12 -1.00 -4.43
N ILE A 56 -9.89 -1.52 -4.36
CA ILE A 56 -9.41 -2.33 -3.22
C ILE A 56 -8.55 -1.52 -2.24
N ALA A 57 -8.10 -0.33 -2.64
CA ALA A 57 -7.03 0.40 -1.95
C ALA A 57 -7.27 0.60 -0.45
N SER A 58 -8.50 0.93 -0.03
CA SER A 58 -8.79 1.24 1.39
C SER A 58 -8.73 0.01 2.30
N SER A 59 -9.40 -1.09 1.92
CA SER A 59 -9.40 -2.34 2.68
C SER A 59 -8.02 -2.98 2.70
N PHE A 60 -7.36 -2.99 1.53
CA PHE A 60 -6.02 -3.53 1.38
C PHE A 60 -5.00 -2.78 2.24
N LEU A 61 -4.98 -1.45 2.19
CA LEU A 61 -4.07 -0.64 3.02
C LEU A 61 -4.29 -0.85 4.51
N LEU A 62 -5.55 -0.98 4.96
CA LEU A 62 -5.85 -1.25 6.36
C LEU A 62 -5.40 -2.65 6.79
N ASN A 63 -5.52 -3.66 5.92
CA ASN A 63 -5.01 -5.01 6.19
C ASN A 63 -3.49 -5.00 6.34
N LEU A 64 -2.79 -4.30 5.44
CA LEU A 64 -1.33 -4.17 5.47
C LEU A 64 -0.85 -3.36 6.67
N ALA A 65 -1.53 -2.27 7.04
CA ALA A 65 -1.16 -1.45 8.20
C ALA A 65 -1.11 -2.24 9.53
N GLN A 66 -1.87 -3.34 9.62
CA GLN A 66 -1.88 -4.23 10.79
C GLN A 66 -0.68 -5.19 10.84
N LYS A 67 0.07 -5.37 9.75
CA LYS A 67 1.19 -6.30 9.68
C LYS A 67 2.45 -5.64 10.23
N GLU A 68 2.97 -6.14 11.34
CA GLU A 68 4.11 -5.52 12.03
C GLU A 68 5.44 -5.59 11.26
N TRP A 69 5.58 -6.58 10.39
CA TRP A 69 6.77 -6.80 9.57
C TRP A 69 6.86 -5.87 8.34
N ILE A 70 5.82 -5.04 8.09
CA ILE A 70 5.87 -4.00 7.04
C ILE A 70 6.52 -2.74 7.60
N LYS A 71 7.63 -2.33 6.98
CA LYS A 71 8.39 -1.13 7.35
C LYS A 71 7.65 0.14 6.90
N PHE A 72 7.37 0.21 5.61
CA PHE A 72 6.66 1.32 5.00
C PHE A 72 6.04 0.89 3.66
N MET A 73 5.07 1.68 3.23
CA MET A 73 4.42 1.56 1.94
C MET A 73 4.52 2.89 1.20
N VAL A 74 4.84 2.87 -0.09
CA VAL A 74 4.75 4.02 -0.98
C VAL A 74 3.80 3.64 -2.10
N VAL A 75 2.57 4.12 -2.01
CA VAL A 75 1.51 3.69 -2.92
C VAL A 75 0.82 4.87 -3.58
N MET A 76 0.38 4.63 -4.80
CA MET A 76 -0.50 5.55 -5.50
C MET A 76 -1.96 5.13 -5.30
N VAL A 77 -2.79 6.10 -4.95
CA VAL A 77 -4.23 5.95 -4.70
C VAL A 77 -5.00 7.11 -5.34
N GLN A 78 -6.34 7.00 -5.42
CA GLN A 78 -7.16 8.15 -5.79
C GLN A 78 -6.93 9.29 -4.81
N ARG A 79 -6.96 10.52 -5.31
CA ARG A 79 -6.76 11.71 -4.48
C ARG A 79 -7.76 11.79 -3.33
N GLU A 80 -9.01 11.39 -3.54
CA GLU A 80 -10.02 11.35 -2.48
C GLU A 80 -9.65 10.39 -1.35
N VAL A 81 -9.13 9.20 -1.67
CA VAL A 81 -8.64 8.22 -0.68
C VAL A 81 -7.48 8.82 0.10
N ALA A 82 -6.51 9.45 -0.58
CA ALA A 82 -5.39 10.12 0.09
C ALA A 82 -5.88 11.25 1.01
N GLU A 83 -6.83 12.08 0.56
CA GLU A 83 -7.42 13.15 1.37
C GLU A 83 -8.16 12.61 2.59
N LYS A 84 -8.87 11.49 2.46
CA LYS A 84 -9.51 10.80 3.59
C LYS A 84 -8.48 10.29 4.59
N LEU A 85 -7.41 9.64 4.12
CA LEU A 85 -6.34 9.10 4.99
C LEU A 85 -5.57 10.20 5.74
N LEU A 86 -5.41 11.37 5.11
CA LEU A 86 -4.70 12.52 5.66
C LEU A 86 -5.59 13.47 6.48
N ALA A 87 -6.89 13.16 6.62
CA ALA A 87 -7.85 14.08 7.23
C ALA A 87 -7.60 14.29 8.74
N ARG A 88 -7.59 15.57 9.16
CA ARG A 88 -7.34 16.00 10.54
C ARG A 88 -8.60 15.93 11.41
N PRO A 89 -8.46 15.88 12.76
CA PRO A 89 -9.60 16.04 13.67
C PRO A 89 -10.43 17.29 13.33
N GLY A 90 -11.76 17.14 13.29
CA GLY A 90 -12.69 18.21 12.90
C GLY A 90 -12.96 18.34 11.39
N GLU A 91 -12.19 17.67 10.52
CA GLU A 91 -12.45 17.72 9.08
C GLU A 91 -13.55 16.74 8.66
N LYS A 92 -14.44 17.18 7.76
CA LYS A 92 -15.56 16.37 7.23
C LYS A 92 -15.15 15.02 6.63
N LYS A 93 -13.95 14.94 6.05
CA LYS A 93 -13.42 13.72 5.41
C LYS A 93 -12.86 12.71 6.41
N ARG A 94 -12.68 13.09 7.68
CA ARG A 94 -12.18 12.19 8.72
C ARG A 94 -13.27 11.17 9.08
N GLY A 95 -12.92 9.90 9.03
CA GLY A 95 -13.81 8.81 9.46
C GLY A 95 -13.04 7.61 9.98
N THR A 96 -13.72 6.47 10.09
CA THR A 96 -13.18 5.23 10.67
C THR A 96 -11.86 4.80 10.03
N LEU A 97 -11.77 4.81 8.69
CA LEU A 97 -10.54 4.46 7.96
C LEU A 97 -9.37 5.35 8.37
N THR A 98 -9.56 6.67 8.45
CA THR A 98 -8.55 7.65 8.86
C THR A 98 -8.05 7.34 10.28
N VAL A 99 -8.96 7.04 11.20
CA VAL A 99 -8.62 6.76 12.60
C VAL A 99 -7.82 5.47 12.70
N LEU A 100 -8.29 4.38 12.08
CA LEU A 100 -7.62 3.08 12.12
C LEU A 100 -6.24 3.13 11.45
N MET A 101 -6.12 3.79 10.30
CA MET A 101 -4.84 3.93 9.62
C MET A 101 -3.84 4.75 10.44
N ASN A 102 -4.28 5.88 11.03
CA ASN A 102 -3.44 6.70 11.90
C ASN A 102 -3.10 6.01 13.22
N TYR A 103 -3.87 5.02 13.67
CA TYR A 103 -3.52 4.21 14.84
C TYR A 103 -2.23 3.42 14.57
N TYR A 104 -2.15 2.76 13.41
CA TYR A 104 -1.02 1.91 13.04
C TYR A 104 0.17 2.63 12.39
N THR A 105 -0.06 3.79 11.77
CA THR A 105 0.88 4.37 10.81
C THR A 105 0.99 5.89 10.90
N ILE A 106 2.04 6.44 10.30
CA ILE A 106 2.20 7.86 9.97
C ILE A 106 2.06 7.97 8.45
N ILE A 107 1.17 8.85 7.98
CA ILE A 107 0.87 8.99 6.55
C ILE A 107 1.24 10.39 6.09
N ASN A 108 1.98 10.47 4.99
CA ASN A 108 2.37 11.71 4.35
C ASN A 108 2.05 11.67 2.86
N ARG A 109 1.55 12.78 2.31
CA ARG A 109 1.49 12.96 0.87
C ARG A 109 2.90 13.22 0.35
N VAL A 110 3.32 12.44 -0.64
CA VAL A 110 4.58 12.66 -1.36
C VAL A 110 4.34 13.63 -2.50
N ILE A 111 3.41 13.31 -3.40
CA ILE A 111 3.07 14.16 -4.56
C ILE A 111 1.64 13.89 -5.03
N ASN A 112 1.04 14.87 -5.71
CA ASN A 112 -0.19 14.69 -6.47
C ASN A 112 0.15 14.38 -7.93
N ALA A 113 -0.47 13.35 -8.51
CA ALA A 113 -0.29 12.99 -9.91
C ALA A 113 -1.55 13.36 -10.71
N PRO A 114 -1.42 14.19 -11.77
CA PRO A 114 -2.55 14.55 -12.61
C PRO A 114 -2.83 13.41 -13.63
N PRO A 115 -4.06 13.28 -14.17
CA PRO A 115 -4.42 12.15 -15.04
C PRO A 115 -3.55 11.97 -16.28
N GLN A 116 -2.93 13.04 -16.76
CA GLN A 116 -2.12 13.07 -17.98
C GLN A 116 -0.84 12.23 -17.90
N VAL A 117 -0.43 11.79 -16.70
CA VAL A 117 0.76 10.93 -16.53
C VAL A 117 0.44 9.44 -16.66
N PHE A 118 -0.79 9.08 -17.03
CA PHE A 118 -1.27 7.71 -17.15
C PHE A 118 -1.79 7.39 -18.55
N ILE A 119 -1.69 6.13 -18.95
CA ILE A 119 -2.25 5.60 -20.20
C ILE A 119 -3.04 4.32 -19.90
N PRO A 120 -4.35 4.29 -20.19
CA PRO A 120 -5.20 5.44 -20.51
C PRO A 120 -5.32 6.40 -19.33
N ALA A 121 -5.60 7.68 -19.61
CA ALA A 121 -5.78 8.68 -18.56
C ALA A 121 -7.03 8.37 -17.71
N PRO A 122 -6.92 8.30 -16.37
CA PRO A 122 -8.07 8.06 -15.50
C PRO A 122 -8.99 9.29 -15.44
N LYS A 123 -10.26 9.08 -15.09
CA LYS A 123 -11.23 10.18 -14.87
C LYS A 123 -10.97 10.99 -13.59
N VAL A 124 -10.10 10.50 -12.72
CA VAL A 124 -9.85 11.05 -11.38
C VAL A 124 -8.37 11.35 -11.18
N ARG A 125 -8.07 12.28 -10.27
CA ARG A 125 -6.70 12.60 -9.86
C ARG A 125 -6.16 11.54 -8.90
N SER A 126 -4.84 11.39 -8.88
CA SER A 126 -4.15 10.45 -8.00
C SER A 126 -3.22 11.17 -7.03
N SER A 127 -2.81 10.47 -5.98
CA SER A 127 -1.81 10.94 -5.03
C SER A 127 -0.89 9.79 -4.66
N LEU A 128 0.41 10.06 -4.69
CA LEU A 128 1.42 9.19 -4.11
C LEU A 128 1.49 9.52 -2.63
N ILE A 129 1.24 8.52 -1.79
CA ILE A 129 1.34 8.64 -0.33
C ILE A 129 2.41 7.68 0.18
N ARG A 130 3.11 8.13 1.22
CA ARG A 130 4.01 7.32 2.01
C ARG A 130 3.34 7.02 3.34
N ILE A 131 3.37 5.76 3.73
CA ILE A 131 2.78 5.24 4.96
C ILE A 131 3.89 4.53 5.71
N ASP A 132 4.40 5.15 6.78
CA ASP A 132 5.41 4.57 7.65
C ASP A 132 4.74 3.89 8.84
N ARG A 133 5.20 2.68 9.18
CA ARG A 133 4.75 1.99 10.39
C ARG A 133 5.16 2.80 11.62
N LYS A 134 4.23 3.02 12.56
CA LYS A 134 4.60 3.59 13.86
C LYS A 134 5.43 2.58 14.64
N GLU A 135 6.55 3.03 15.19
CA GLU A 135 7.22 2.27 16.24
C GLU A 135 6.24 2.11 17.40
N ASN A 136 5.96 0.85 17.75
CA ASN A 136 4.94 0.52 18.73
C ASN A 136 5.40 0.94 20.14
N ARG A 137 5.20 2.21 20.52
CA ARG A 137 5.50 2.69 21.87
C ARG A 137 4.55 2.10 22.93
N LEU A 138 3.42 1.54 22.51
CA LEU A 138 2.40 0.97 23.41
C LEU A 138 2.70 -0.47 23.84
N ALA A 139 3.61 -1.20 23.18
CA ALA A 139 4.10 -2.49 23.68
C ALA A 139 4.88 -2.37 25.01
N LYS A 140 5.24 -1.15 25.44
CA LYS A 140 5.81 -0.87 26.77
C LYS A 140 4.78 -0.51 27.84
N MET A 141 3.53 -0.23 27.47
CA MET A 141 2.43 -0.12 28.42
C MET A 141 1.75 -1.48 28.49
N ARG A 142 2.33 -2.38 29.29
CA ARG A 142 1.55 -3.44 29.94
C ARG A 142 0.42 -2.71 30.67
N ILE A 143 -0.77 -2.70 30.09
CA ILE A 143 -1.97 -2.47 30.87
C ILE A 143 -2.06 -3.72 31.76
N VAL A 144 -1.56 -3.57 32.98
CA VAL A 144 -1.93 -4.43 34.09
C VAL A 144 -3.39 -4.09 34.37
N LEU A 145 -4.30 -4.87 33.76
CA LEU A 145 -5.64 -5.08 34.31
C LEU A 145 -5.55 -6.25 35.30
#